data_AF-A0A2E7TCA8-F1
#
_entry.id   AF-A0A2E7TCA8-F1
#
_cell.length_a   1.000
_cell.length_b   1.000
_cell.length_c   1.000
_cell.angle_alpha   90.00
_cell.angle_beta   90.00
_cell.angle_gamma   90.00
#
_symmetry.space_group_name_H-M   'P 1'
#
loop_
_entity.id
_entity.type
_entity.pdbx_description
1 polymer ?
#
loop_
_entity_poly.entity_id
_entity_poly.type
_entity_poly.pdbx_seq_one_letter_code
_entity_poly.pdbx_strand_id
1 'polypeptide(L)' 'MEYLMDIWHGKEVAQSLAKDGYTGRLMTDGRLETYFGSNLVWTSYSVSKDTAELEFMETVHLVSGQLYE' A
#
# COMPACT_ATOMS: atom_id res chain seq x y z
N MET A 1 -8.22 4.13 -25.70
CA MET A 1 -7.97 3.09 -24.68
C MET A 1 -8.64 3.58 -23.42
N GLU A 2 -9.70 2.91 -22.96
CA GLU A 2 -10.30 3.22 -21.66
C GLU A 2 -9.38 2.64 -20.59
N TYR A 3 -8.80 3.52 -19.76
CA TYR A 3 -8.10 3.08 -18.56
C TYR A 3 -9.17 2.73 -17.54
N LEU A 4 -9.31 1.43 -17.25
CA LEU A 4 -10.15 1.00 -16.13
C LEU A 4 -9.51 1.49 -14.85
N MET A 5 -10.18 2.41 -14.18
CA MET A 5 -9.80 2.92 -12.87
C MET A 5 -10.02 1.81 -11.84
N ASP A 6 -8.96 1.37 -11.16
CA ASP A 6 -9.07 0.36 -10.10
C ASP A 6 -9.74 0.99 -8.87
N ILE A 7 -10.84 0.39 -8.42
CA ILE A 7 -11.62 0.85 -7.28
C ILE A 7 -11.47 -0.16 -6.15
N TRP A 8 -10.90 0.29 -5.03
CA TRP A 8 -10.75 -0.49 -3.83
C TRP A 8 -11.53 0.13 -2.68
N HIS A 9 -12.44 -0.63 -2.07
CA HIS A 9 -13.32 -0.16 -0.99
C HIS A 9 -14.02 1.19 -1.29
N GLY A 10 -14.42 1.39 -2.55
CA GLY A 10 -15.09 2.62 -3.00
C GLY A 10 -14.17 3.82 -3.24
N LYS A 11 -12.85 3.59 -3.28
CA LYS A 11 -11.83 4.62 -3.53
C LYS A 11 -10.98 4.25 -4.73
N GLU A 12 -10.57 5.26 -5.50
CA GLU A 12 -9.63 5.06 -6.61
C GLU A 12 -8.24 4.72 -6.07
N VAL A 13 -7.63 3.68 -6.66
CA VAL A 13 -6.26 3.28 -6.38
C VAL A 13 -5.31 4.06 -7.29
N ALA A 14 -4.47 4.90 -6.69
CA ALA A 14 -3.45 5.67 -7.38
C ALA A 14 -2.20 4.83 -7.72
N GLN A 15 -1.88 3.84 -6.88
CA GLN A 15 -0.72 2.95 -7.04
C GLN A 15 -0.90 1.66 -6.24
N SER A 16 -0.45 0.54 -6.82
CA SER A 16 -0.36 -0.76 -6.16
C SER A 16 1.10 -1.18 -6.01
N LEU A 17 1.44 -1.76 -4.86
CA LEU A 17 2.79 -2.17 -4.47
C LEU A 17 2.76 -3.63 -3.99
N ALA A 18 3.88 -4.35 -4.09
CA ALA A 18 3.99 -5.72 -3.60
C ALA A 18 5.41 -6.06 -3.14
N LYS A 19 5.52 -6.80 -2.02
CA LYS A 19 6.79 -7.33 -1.48
C LYS A 19 6.50 -8.51 -0.55
N ASP A 20 7.21 -9.62 -0.69
CA ASP A 20 7.23 -10.74 0.27
C ASP A 20 5.85 -11.23 0.74
N GLY A 21 4.86 -11.28 -0.17
CA GLY A 21 3.48 -11.68 0.13
C GLY A 21 2.58 -10.56 0.68
N TYR A 22 3.13 -9.37 0.88
CA TYR A 22 2.40 -8.15 1.19
C TYR A 22 1.99 -7.40 -0.08
N THR A 23 0.84 -6.74 -0.02
CA THR A 23 0.38 -5.82 -1.06
C THR A 23 0.00 -4.48 -0.45
N GLY A 24 0.50 -3.39 -1.03
CA GLY A 24 0.13 -2.02 -0.67
C GLY A 24 -0.83 -1.43 -1.69
N ARG A 25 -1.89 -0.77 -1.25
CA ARG A 25 -2.79 0.01 -2.09
C ARG A 25 -2.83 1.46 -1.65
N LEU A 26 -2.19 2.32 -2.44
CA LEU A 26 -2.28 3.77 -2.27
C LEU A 26 -3.56 4.26 -2.94
N MET A 27 -4.46 4.82 -2.15
CA MET A 27 -5.67 5.49 -2.61
C MET A 27 -5.38 6.95 -2.97
N THR A 28 -6.19 7.54 -3.85
CA THR A 28 -6.06 8.96 -4.25
C THR A 28 -6.29 9.95 -3.11
N ASP A 29 -6.85 9.52 -1.98
CA ASP A 29 -6.99 10.33 -0.77
C ASP A 29 -5.79 10.25 0.19
N GLY A 30 -4.70 9.59 -0.23
CA GLY A 30 -3.45 9.51 0.52
C GLY A 30 -3.42 8.45 1.61
N ARG A 31 -4.43 7.58 1.69
CA ARG A 31 -4.34 6.35 2.49
C ARG A 31 -3.52 5.31 1.75
N LEU A 32 -2.62 4.62 2.45
CA LEU A 32 -1.91 3.44 1.97
C LEU A 32 -2.31 2.26 2.86
N GLU A 33 -3.11 1.34 2.31
CA GLU A 33 -3.49 0.10 3.01
C GLU A 33 -2.50 -1.01 2.67
N THR A 34 -1.90 -1.62 3.70
CA THR A 34 -0.97 -2.75 3.57
C THR A 34 -1.66 -4.03 4.00
N TYR A 35 -1.63 -5.03 3.13
CA TYR A 35 -2.25 -6.34 3.33
C TYR A 35 -1.19 -7.44 3.34
N PHE A 36 -1.44 -8.52 4.08
CA PHE A 36 -0.77 -9.80 3.90
C PHE A 36 -1.79 -10.84 3.43
N GLY A 37 -1.68 -11.27 2.17
CA GLY A 37 -2.78 -11.97 1.50
C GLY A 37 -4.06 -11.12 1.46
N SER A 38 -5.15 -11.60 2.06
CA SER A 38 -6.42 -10.87 2.16
C SER A 38 -6.59 -10.06 3.44
N ASN A 39 -5.63 -10.11 4.37
CA ASN A 39 -5.77 -9.50 5.69
C ASN A 39 -5.15 -8.11 5.70
N LEU A 40 -5.92 -7.09 6.06
CA LEU A 40 -5.39 -5.74 6.30
C LEU A 40 -4.55 -5.76 7.57
N VAL A 41 -3.26 -5.43 7.44
CA VAL A 41 -2.31 -5.44 8.57
C VAL A 41 -1.93 -4.03 9.03
N TRP A 42 -1.99 -3.04 8.13
CA TRP A 42 -1.64 -1.66 8.47
C TRP A 42 -2.33 -0.65 7.55
N THR A 43 -2.51 0.58 8.03
CA THR A 43 -2.96 1.71 7.22
C THR A 43 -2.14 2.94 7.56
N SER A 44 -1.39 3.43 6.59
CA SER A 44 -0.71 4.73 6.67
C SER A 44 -1.60 5.81 6.06
N TYR A 45 -1.47 7.03 6.58
CA TYR A 45 -2.28 8.19 6.18
C TYR A 45 -1.37 9.30 5.66
N SER A 46 -1.91 10.17 4.81
CA SER A 46 -1.20 11.31 4.23
C SER A 46 0.05 10.91 3.42
N VAL A 47 0.01 9.74 2.80
CA VAL A 47 1.07 9.20 1.95
C VAL A 47 0.93 9.78 0.54
N SER A 48 2.02 10.33 0.00
CA SER A 48 2.06 10.78 -1.38
C SER A 48 2.53 9.66 -2.30
N LYS A 49 2.26 9.79 -3.60
CA LYS A 49 2.75 8.84 -4.61
C LYS A 49 4.28 8.71 -4.61
N ASP A 50 4.97 9.81 -4.35
CA ASP A 50 6.44 9.87 -4.38
C ASP A 50 7.08 9.15 -3.17
N THR A 51 6.37 9.03 -2.05
CA THR A 51 6.87 8.36 -0.83
C THR A 51 6.21 7.00 -0.56
N ALA A 52 5.23 6.60 -1.36
CA ALA A 52 4.43 5.40 -1.11
C ALA A 52 5.23 4.11 -1.08
N GLU A 53 6.25 3.98 -1.94
CA GLU A 53 7.11 2.80 -1.94
C GLU A 53 7.94 2.71 -0.67
N LEU A 54 8.57 3.81 -0.25
CA LEU A 54 9.35 3.86 1.00
C LEU A 54 8.46 3.52 2.21
N GLU A 55 7.32 4.19 2.35
CA GLU A 55 6.36 3.96 3.45
C GLU A 55 5.88 2.49 3.47
N PHE A 56 5.60 1.91 2.29
CA PHE A 56 5.20 0.51 2.18
C PHE A 56 6.33 -0.44 2.62
N MET A 57 7.57 -0.20 2.19
CA MET A 57 8.72 -1.01 2.55
C MET A 57 9.00 -0.95 4.05
N GLU A 58 8.99 0.24 4.63
CA GLU A 58 9.16 0.45 6.08
C GLU A 58 8.03 -0.23 6.87
N THR A 59 6.79 -0.12 6.40
CA THR A 59 5.65 -0.81 6.99
C THR A 59 5.83 -2.32 6.94
N VAL A 60 6.24 -2.89 5.80
CA VAL A 60 6.46 -4.34 5.65
C VAL A 60 7.55 -4.82 6.60
N HIS A 61 8.66 -4.09 6.72
CA HIS A 61 9.72 -4.41 7.68
C HIS A 61 9.20 -4.37 9.13
N LEU A 62 8.44 -3.33 9.48
CA LEU A 62 7.86 -3.16 10.81
C LEU A 62 6.90 -4.31 11.17
N VAL A 63 5.96 -4.65 10.28
CA VAL A 63 4.94 -5.67 10.57
C VAL A 63 5.46 -7.10 10.46
N SER A 64 6.48 -7.34 9.62
CA SER A 64 7.13 -8.66 9.51
C SER A 64 8.15 -8.92 10.62
N GLY A 65 8.59 -7.89 11.34
CA GLY A 65 9.67 -7.98 12.32
C GLY A 65 11.05 -8.13 11.69
N GLN A 66 11.19 -7.92 10.38
CA GLN A 66 12.48 -7.82 9.71
C GLN A 66 13.07 -6.43 10.03
N LEU A 67 13.98 -6.38 10.99
CA LEU A 67 14.78 -5.17 11.22
C LEU A 67 15.66 -4.94 9.99
N TYR A 68 15.63 -3.72 9.45
CA TYR A 68 16.35 -3.25 8.27
C TYR A 68 17.70 -3.98 8.05
N GLU A 69 17.82 -4.72 6.95
CA GLU A 69 19.10 -5.24 6.44
C GLU A 69 19.91 -4.17 5.69
#